data_AF-A0A950TIX3-F1
#
_entry.id   AF-A0A950TIX3-F1
#
_cell.length_a   1.000
_cell.length_b   1.000
_cell.length_c   1.000
_cell.angle_alpha   90.00
_cell.angle_beta   90.00
_cell.angle_gamma   90.00
#
_symmetry.space_group_name_H-M   'P 1'
#
loop_
_entity.id
_entity.type
_entity.pdbx_description
1 polymer ?
#
loop_
_entity_poly.entity_id
_entity_poly.type
_entity_poly.pdbx_seq_one_letter_code
_entity_poly.pdbx_strand_id
1 'polypeptide(L)' 'MRPQEIIERKRDGHALTEEEVCSFVAGVTSGAWADYQTSALLMSMFLNGLSK' A
#
# COMPACT_ATOMS: atom_id res chain seq x y z
N MET A 1 6.07 -1.48 9.94
CA MET A 1 6.08 -0.42 8.92
C MET A 1 4.78 0.35 9.02
N ARG A 2 4.79 1.69 8.91
CA ARG A 2 3.55 2.47 9.02
C ARG A 2 2.82 2.48 7.66
N PRO A 3 1.48 2.37 7.61
CA PRO A 3 0.73 2.40 6.36
C PRO A 3 1.07 3.61 5.47
N GLN A 4 1.32 4.76 6.10
CA GLN A 4 1.67 6.01 5.43
C GLN A 4 2.97 5.92 4.63
N GLU A 5 3.97 5.17 5.12
CA GLU A 5 5.27 5.00 4.45
C GLU A 5 5.12 4.20 3.16
N ILE A 6 4.29 3.15 3.19
CA ILE A 6 3.99 2.31 2.02
C ILE A 6 3.21 3.12 0.98
N ILE A 7 2.23 3.91 1.42
CA ILE A 7 1.44 4.78 0.54
C ILE A 7 2.33 5.84 -0.11
N GLU A 8 3.17 6.53 0.67
CA GLU A 8 4.13 7.53 0.17
C GLU A 8 5.04 6.92 -0.91
N ARG A 9 5.68 5.80 -0.59
CA ARG A 9 6.57 5.09 -1.53
C ARG A 9 5.84 4.74 -2.83
N LYS A 10 4.63 4.20 -2.75
CA LYS A 10 3.86 3.82 -3.94
C LYS A 10 3.34 5.04 -4.72
N ARG A 11 2.90 6.08 -4.04
CA ARG A 11 2.47 7.36 -4.62
C ARG A 11 3.59 8.03 -5.40
N ASP A 12 4.82 7.92 -4.91
CA ASP A 12 6.00 8.50 -5.56
C ASP A 12 6.55 7.62 -6.69
N GLY A 13 5.83 6.55 -7.06
CA GLY A 13 6.12 5.71 -8.22
C GLY A 13 7.11 4.57 -7.95
N HIS A 14 7.54 4.37 -6.70
CA HIS A 14 8.42 3.26 -6.36
C HIS A 14 7.66 1.92 -6.31
N ALA A 15 8.36 0.84 -6.66
CA ALA A 15 7.84 -0.51 -6.55
C ALA A 15 7.73 -0.95 -5.09
N LEU A 16 6.66 -1.65 -4.74
CA LEU A 16 6.53 -2.25 -3.41
C LEU A 16 7.38 -3.50 -3.30
N THR A 17 7.98 -3.72 -2.14
CA THR A 17 8.63 -5.01 -1.82
C THR A 17 7.56 -6.05 -1.47
N GLU A 18 7.93 -7.33 -1.53
CA GLU A 18 7.04 -8.42 -1.11
C GLU A 18 6.60 -8.26 0.37
N GLU A 19 7.52 -7.83 1.23
CA GLU A 19 7.27 -7.55 2.65
C GLU A 19 6.23 -6.42 2.84
N GLU A 20 6.32 -5.36 2.04
CA GLU A 20 5.36 -4.24 2.03
C GLU A 20 3.96 -4.71 1.61
N VAL A 21 3.89 -5.57 0.58
CA VAL A 21 2.63 -6.15 0.10
C VAL A 21 2.03 -7.08 1.17
N CYS A 22 2.83 -7.96 1.78
CA CYS A 22 2.38 -8.81 2.87
C CYS A 22 1.88 -7.99 4.06
N SER A 23 2.58 -6.92 4.43
CA SER A 23 2.16 -6.02 5.50
C SER A 23 0.83 -5.32 5.19
N PHE A 24 0.62 -4.92 3.93
CA PHE A 24 -0.64 -4.35 3.49
C PHE A 24 -1.79 -5.37 3.61
N VAL A 25 -1.61 -6.57 3.05
CA VAL A 25 -2.64 -7.63 3.08
C VAL A 25 -2.99 -8.03 4.51
N ALA A 26 -1.99 -8.24 5.36
CA ALA A 26 -2.20 -8.55 6.78
C ALA A 26 -2.91 -7.39 7.50
N GLY A 27 -2.54 -6.16 7.19
CA GLY A 27 -3.15 -4.95 7.74
C GLY A 27 -4.63 -4.80 7.41
N VAL A 28 -5.02 -5.07 6.17
CA VAL A 28 -6.42 -5.02 5.71
C VAL A 28 -7.23 -6.16 6.32
N THR A 29 -6.70 -7.39 6.30
CA THR A 29 -7.44 -8.58 6.78
C THR A 29 -7.61 -8.61 8.30
N SER A 30 -6.66 -8.02 9.05
CA SER A 30 -6.76 -7.89 10.51
C SER A 30 -7.57 -6.67 10.99
N GLY A 31 -7.93 -5.75 10.09
CA GLY A 31 -8.57 -4.47 10.44
C GLY A 31 -7.63 -3.45 11.11
N ALA A 32 -6.31 -3.70 11.09
CA ALA A 32 -5.32 -2.78 11.64
C ALA A 32 -5.13 -1.53 10.75
N TRP A 33 -5.43 -1.63 9.46
CA TRP A 33 -5.42 -0.50 8.53
C TRP A 33 -6.81 0.10 8.43
N ALA A 34 -6.90 1.42 8.51
CA ALA A 34 -8.15 2.11 8.29
C ALA A 34 -8.52 2.12 6.79
N ASP A 35 -9.82 2.10 6.49
CA ASP A 35 -10.34 2.03 5.11
C ASP A 35 -9.79 3.12 4.19
N TYR A 36 -9.55 4.33 4.73
CA TYR A 36 -8.97 5.44 3.97
C TYR A 36 -7.50 5.19 3.59
N GLN A 37 -6.74 4.44 4.39
CA GLN A 37 -5.35 4.07 4.08
C GLN A 37 -5.33 3.05 2.95
N THR A 38 -6.21 2.05 3.02
CA THR A 38 -6.42 1.06 1.95
C THR A 38 -6.79 1.74 0.64
N SER A 39 -7.77 2.65 0.69
CA SER A 39 -8.22 3.40 -0.49
C SER A 39 -7.11 4.27 -1.09
N ALA A 40 -6.31 4.94 -0.26
CA ALA A 40 -5.19 5.75 -0.72
C ALA A 40 -4.10 4.91 -1.40
N LEU A 41 -3.79 3.71 -0.86
CA LEU A 41 -2.82 2.81 -1.48
C LEU A 41 -3.33 2.28 -2.83
N LEU A 42 -4.60 1.86 -2.88
CA LEU A 42 -5.24 1.40 -4.12
C LEU A 42 -5.24 2.49 -5.20
N MET A 43 -5.54 3.74 -4.82
CA MET A 43 -5.48 4.87 -5.77
C MET A 43 -4.05 5.10 -6.28
N SER A 44 -3.05 4.98 -5.40
CA SER A 44 -1.64 5.10 -5.78
C SER A 44 -1.21 3.98 -6.75
N MET A 45 -1.71 2.75 -6.54
CA MET A 45 -1.50 1.62 -7.46
C MET A 45 -2.22 1.82 -8.80
N PHE A 46 -3.43 2.41 -8.78
CA PHE A 46 -4.19 2.71 -9.99
C PHE A 46 -3.46 3.73 -10.88
N LEU A 47 -2.92 4.80 -10.28
CA LEU A 47 -2.22 5.86 -11.02
C LEU A 47 -0.82 5.44 -11.48
N ASN A 48 -0.06 4.75 -10.62
CA ASN A 48 1.35 4.42 -10.89
C ASN A 48 1.55 2.97 -11.37
N GLY A 49 0.46 2.24 -11.61
CA GLY A 49 0.49 0.82 -12.01
C GLY A 49 1.06 -0.11 -10.95
N LEU A 50 1.27 -1.37 -11.31
CA LEU A 50 2.00 -2.36 -10.52
C LEU A 50 3.15 -2.91 -11.38
N SER A 51 4.27 -3.24 -10.75
CA SER A 51 5.34 -3.99 -11.41
C SER A 51 4.83 -5.38 -11.79
N LYS A 52 5.28 -5.89 -12.93
CA LYS A 52 4.99 -7.26 -13.38
C LYS A 52 5.79 -8.29 -12.59
#